data_AF-A0A8J9S9Y8-F1
#
_entry.id   AF-A0A8J9S9Y8-F1
#
_cell.length_a   1.000
_cell.length_b   1.000
_cell.length_c   1.000
_cell.angle_alpha   90.00
_cell.angle_beta   90.00
_cell.angle_gamma   90.00
#
_symmetry.space_group_name_H-M   'P 1'
#
loop_
_entity.id
_entity.type
_entity.pdbx_description
1 polymer ?
#
loop_
_entity_poly.entity_id
_entity_poly.type
_entity_poly.pdbx_seq_one_letter_code
_entity_poly.pdbx_strand_id
1 'polypeptide(L)'
;DICFLGAAQIGKNGDVNVSRMSKDRLTGPGGFIDITQSTRRIGFVMAFTAKGLEVDIPGDGKLGIKQEGRVKKFVSSVFEKTFSGDEAVRRGQEVTYITERAVFRRTAFHRKFECL
;
A
#
# COMPACT_ATOMS: atom_id res chain seq x y z
N ASP A 1 -13.34 -14.18 2.90
CA ASP A 1 -12.57 -13.54 3.99
C ASP A 1 -11.77 -12.32 3.50
N ILE A 2 -11.20 -11.54 4.44
CA ILE A 2 -10.45 -10.30 4.20
C ILE A 2 -9.20 -10.27 5.08
N CYS A 3 -8.11 -9.66 4.60
CA CYS A 3 -6.89 -9.44 5.39
C CYS A 3 -6.45 -7.98 5.32
N PHE A 4 -5.73 -7.53 6.37
CA PHE A 4 -5.14 -6.19 6.44
C PHE A 4 -3.65 -6.30 6.74
N LEU A 5 -2.82 -5.67 5.90
CA LEU A 5 -1.36 -5.79 5.95
C LEU A 5 -0.69 -4.43 5.73
N GLY A 6 0.51 -4.27 6.29
CA GLY A 6 1.35 -3.10 6.01
C GLY A 6 1.99 -3.15 4.62
N ALA A 7 2.50 -2.01 4.17
CA ALA A 7 3.26 -1.90 2.92
C ALA A 7 4.44 -0.92 3.07
N ALA A 8 5.60 -1.25 2.51
CA ALA A 8 6.75 -0.35 2.47
C ALA A 8 6.70 0.57 1.24
N GLN A 9 6.44 0.00 0.06
CA GLN A 9 6.26 0.73 -1.19
C GLN A 9 5.08 0.18 -1.99
N ILE A 10 4.39 1.07 -2.70
CA ILE A 10 3.32 0.77 -3.64
C ILE A 10 3.74 1.27 -5.02
N GLY A 11 3.80 0.36 -5.99
CA GLY A 11 4.09 0.67 -7.38
C GLY A 11 2.86 1.24 -8.09
N LYS A 12 3.09 1.90 -9.24
CA LYS A 12 2.00 2.42 -10.10
C LYS A 12 1.01 1.34 -10.57
N ASN A 13 1.45 0.09 -10.64
CA ASN A 13 0.62 -1.06 -10.96
C ASN A 13 0.03 -1.70 -9.68
N GLY A 14 0.01 -1.06 -8.51
CA GLY A 14 -0.44 -1.73 -7.28
C GLY A 14 0.44 -2.88 -6.80
N ASP A 15 1.65 -3.02 -7.34
CA ASP A 15 2.68 -3.90 -6.80
C ASP A 15 3.03 -3.43 -5.38
N VAL A 16 3.24 -4.37 -4.45
CA VAL A 16 3.60 -4.05 -3.06
C VAL A 16 4.93 -4.69 -2.71
N ASN A 17 5.76 -3.88 -2.06
CA ASN A 17 6.99 -4.32 -1.42
C ASN A 17 6.84 -4.24 0.09
N VAL A 18 7.20 -5.32 0.77
CA VAL A 18 7.44 -5.35 2.22
C VAL A 18 8.81 -5.94 2.58
N SER A 19 9.49 -6.56 1.63
CA SER A 19 10.69 -7.38 1.87
C SER A 19 12.01 -6.63 1.76
N ARG A 20 12.04 -5.46 1.10
CA ARG A 20 13.28 -4.69 0.88
C ARG A 20 13.10 -3.22 1.21
N MET A 21 13.77 -2.73 2.27
CA MET A 21 13.61 -1.35 2.76
C MET A 21 14.61 -0.36 2.11
N SER A 22 15.72 -0.86 1.58
CA SER A 22 16.72 -0.10 0.81
C SER A 22 17.50 -1.05 -0.10
N LYS A 23 18.46 -0.53 -0.88
CA LYS A 23 19.34 -1.36 -1.73
C LYS A 23 20.00 -2.49 -0.93
N ASP A 24 20.44 -2.19 0.29
CA ASP A 24 21.26 -3.07 1.11
C ASP A 24 20.52 -3.66 2.34
N ARG A 25 19.22 -3.35 2.52
CA ARG A 25 18.43 -3.84 3.66
C ARG A 25 17.25 -4.70 3.23
N LEU A 26 17.43 -6.01 3.36
CA LEU A 26 16.40 -7.03 3.16
C LEU A 26 15.80 -7.45 4.51
N THR A 27 14.48 -7.35 4.64
CA THR A 27 13.70 -7.81 5.81
C THR A 27 13.02 -9.15 5.55
N GLY A 28 12.80 -9.50 4.27
CA GLY A 28 12.06 -10.70 3.87
C GLY A 28 10.54 -10.52 3.95
N PRO A 29 9.76 -11.42 3.31
CA PRO A 29 8.30 -11.28 3.21
C PRO A 29 7.55 -11.82 4.43
N GLY A 30 8.15 -12.70 5.24
CA GLY A 30 7.41 -13.49 6.24
C GLY A 30 6.23 -14.23 5.61
N GLY A 31 5.12 -14.39 6.34
CA GLY A 31 3.89 -14.99 5.83
C GLY A 31 3.05 -14.10 4.91
N PHE A 32 3.56 -12.93 4.49
CA PHE A 32 2.82 -11.96 3.68
C PHE A 32 2.33 -12.55 2.36
N ILE A 33 3.17 -13.36 1.71
CA ILE A 33 2.83 -13.97 0.42
C ILE A 33 1.71 -15.00 0.62
N ASP A 34 1.80 -15.88 1.61
CA ASP A 34 0.80 -16.91 1.88
C ASP A 34 -0.58 -16.30 2.19
N ILE A 35 -0.59 -15.25 3.03
CA ILE A 35 -1.81 -14.53 3.41
C ILE A 35 -2.42 -13.83 2.18
N THR A 36 -1.62 -13.08 1.43
CA THR A 36 -2.13 -12.31 0.28
C THR A 36 -2.57 -13.19 -0.88
N GLN A 37 -1.94 -14.34 -1.12
CA GLN A 37 -2.35 -15.24 -2.21
C GLN A 37 -3.65 -16.00 -1.90
N SER A 38 -3.91 -16.28 -0.62
CA SER A 38 -5.07 -17.07 -0.18
C SER A 38 -6.33 -16.24 0.08
N THR A 39 -6.20 -14.90 0.14
CA THR A 39 -7.29 -14.01 0.55
C THR A 39 -7.92 -13.27 -0.64
N ARG A 40 -9.25 -13.30 -0.76
CA ARG A 40 -9.97 -12.62 -1.85
C ARG A 40 -10.00 -11.10 -1.73
N ARG A 41 -10.13 -10.56 -0.50
CA ARG A 41 -10.17 -9.11 -0.24
C ARG A 41 -8.96 -8.69 0.59
N ILE A 42 -8.23 -7.68 0.14
CA ILE A 42 -6.95 -7.27 0.74
C ILE A 42 -6.96 -5.76 0.97
N GLY A 43 -6.70 -5.35 2.21
CA GLY A 43 -6.46 -3.96 2.58
C GLY A 43 -4.99 -3.73 2.93
N PHE A 44 -4.27 -2.98 2.12
CA PHE A 44 -2.95 -2.48 2.47
C PHE A 44 -3.08 -1.19 3.26
N VAL A 45 -2.70 -1.20 4.54
CA VAL A 45 -2.84 -0.05 5.46
C VAL A 45 -1.46 0.55 5.72
N MET A 46 -1.32 1.83 5.42
CA MET A 46 -0.03 2.52 5.46
C MET A 46 -0.22 4.03 5.50
N ALA A 47 0.74 4.76 6.07
CA ALA A 47 0.81 6.20 5.85
C ALA A 47 1.01 6.52 4.35
N PHE A 48 0.60 7.70 3.87
CA PHE A 48 0.82 8.10 2.47
C PHE A 48 2.31 8.38 2.19
N THR A 49 2.98 9.03 3.15
CA THR A 49 4.42 9.24 3.23
C THR A 49 4.96 8.65 4.54
N ALA A 50 6.25 8.35 4.60
CA ALA A 50 6.91 7.83 5.80
C ALA A 50 8.00 8.79 6.28
N LYS A 51 8.51 8.49 7.49
CA LYS A 51 9.62 9.19 8.15
C LYS A 51 9.29 10.65 8.46
N GLY A 52 8.65 10.85 9.62
CA GLY A 52 8.28 12.17 10.15
C GLY A 52 6.93 12.69 9.68
N LEU A 53 6.01 11.83 9.23
CA LEU A 53 4.63 12.26 9.01
C LEU A 53 3.97 12.46 10.38
N GLU A 54 3.43 13.65 10.61
CA GLU A 54 2.61 13.98 11.77
C GLU A 54 1.25 14.50 11.31
N VAL A 55 0.20 13.90 11.85
CA VAL A 55 -1.18 14.26 11.55
C VAL A 55 -1.95 14.59 12.82
N ASP A 56 -2.91 15.49 12.70
CA ASP A 56 -3.87 15.77 13.75
C ASP A 56 -5.31 15.71 13.21
N ILE A 57 -6.25 15.47 14.11
CA ILE A 57 -7.68 15.58 13.82
C ILE A 57 -8.23 16.49 14.92
N PRO A 58 -8.29 17.82 14.69
CA PRO A 58 -8.83 18.74 15.67
C PRO A 58 -10.32 18.49 15.88
N GLY A 59 -10.92 19.18 16.86
CA GLY A 59 -12.33 19.01 17.24
C GLY A 59 -13.37 19.32 16.16
N ASP A 60 -12.96 19.72 14.94
CA ASP A 60 -13.82 19.85 13.77
C ASP A 60 -13.90 18.58 12.90
N GLY A 61 -13.18 17.51 13.29
CA GLY A 61 -13.20 16.21 12.62
C GLY A 61 -12.43 16.18 11.30
N LYS A 62 -11.70 17.22 10.93
CA LYS A 62 -10.93 17.27 9.68
C LYS A 62 -9.50 16.78 9.91
N LEU A 63 -8.95 16.05 8.94
CA LEU A 63 -7.55 15.67 8.98
C LEU A 63 -6.64 16.87 8.67
N GLY A 64 -5.74 17.20 9.58
CA GLY A 64 -4.64 18.13 9.37
C GLY A 64 -3.30 17.40 9.28
N ILE A 65 -2.44 17.83 8.35
CA ILE A 65 -1.05 17.35 8.26
C ILE A 65 -0.18 18.42 8.90
N LYS A 66 0.38 18.14 10.09
CA LYS A 66 1.27 19.05 10.82
C LYS A 66 2.69 19.02 10.27
N GLN A 67 3.15 17.83 9.89
CA GLN A 67 4.46 17.64 9.26
C GLN A 67 4.34 16.58 8.18
N GLU A 68 4.89 16.84 7.00
CA GLU A 68 4.92 15.87 5.91
C GLU A 68 6.08 14.88 6.07
N GLY A 69 5.81 13.61 5.75
CA GLY A 69 6.81 12.56 5.71
C GLY A 69 7.81 12.74 4.58
N ARG A 70 9.10 12.50 4.86
CA ARG A 70 10.20 12.71 3.90
C ARG A 70 10.31 11.62 2.83
N VAL A 71 9.70 10.46 3.05
CA VAL A 71 9.81 9.30 2.17
C VAL A 71 8.48 9.02 1.49
N LYS A 72 8.44 9.10 0.17
CA LYS A 72 7.27 8.71 -0.63
C LYS A 72 7.12 7.19 -0.62
N LYS A 73 5.92 6.69 -0.35
CA LYS A 73 5.63 5.26 -0.41
C LYS A 73 4.97 4.82 -1.72
N PHE A 74 4.26 5.73 -2.40
CA PHE A 74 3.84 5.55 -3.78
C PHE A 74 4.99 5.89 -4.73
N VAL A 75 5.47 4.91 -5.48
CA VAL A 75 6.68 4.99 -6.32
C VAL A 75 6.39 4.48 -7.73
N SER A 76 7.24 4.85 -8.70
CA SER A 76 7.11 4.40 -10.09
C SER A 76 7.34 2.89 -10.24
N SER A 77 8.31 2.35 -9.48
CA SER A 77 8.61 0.93 -9.36
C SER A 77 9.03 0.63 -7.93
N VAL A 78 8.56 -0.50 -7.41
CA VAL A 78 9.01 -1.01 -6.11
C VAL A 78 10.41 -1.64 -6.23
N PHE A 79 11.13 -1.72 -5.12
CA PHE A 79 12.43 -2.39 -5.09
C PHE A 79 12.32 -3.90 -5.28
N GLU A 80 11.26 -4.51 -4.75
CA GLU A 80 11.00 -5.94 -4.87
C GLU A 80 9.48 -6.16 -4.86
N LYS A 81 8.98 -6.98 -5.78
CA LYS A 81 7.55 -7.31 -5.80
C LYS A 81 7.29 -8.45 -4.83
N THR A 82 6.85 -8.11 -3.62
CA THR A 82 6.32 -9.11 -2.68
C THR A 82 4.88 -9.49 -3.02
N PHE A 83 4.13 -8.56 -3.62
CA PHE A 83 2.81 -8.79 -4.19
C PHE A 83 2.71 -8.13 -5.57
N SER A 84 2.06 -8.81 -6.50
CA SER A 84 1.84 -8.36 -7.88
C SER A 84 0.41 -7.90 -8.03
N GLY A 85 0.21 -6.62 -8.35
CA GLY A 85 -1.14 -6.11 -8.60
C GLY A 85 -1.75 -6.72 -9.87
N ASP A 86 -0.92 -7.05 -10.86
CA ASP A 86 -1.39 -7.62 -12.14
C ASP A 86 -1.95 -9.02 -11.91
N GLU A 87 -1.28 -9.79 -11.06
CA GLU A 87 -1.71 -11.12 -10.66
C GLU A 87 -3.00 -11.06 -9.81
N ALA A 88 -3.11 -10.06 -8.93
CA ALA A 88 -4.31 -9.86 -8.13
C ALA A 88 -5.55 -9.60 -8.97
N VAL A 89 -5.43 -8.75 -10.00
CA VAL A 89 -6.50 -8.52 -10.98
C VAL A 89 -6.85 -9.82 -11.70
N ARG A 90 -5.84 -10.57 -12.17
CA ARG A 90 -6.04 -11.86 -12.86
C ARG A 90 -6.78 -12.87 -11.99
N ARG A 91 -6.54 -12.87 -10.67
CA ARG A 91 -7.20 -13.73 -9.68
C ARG A 91 -8.56 -13.21 -9.21
N GLY A 92 -8.99 -12.03 -9.66
CA GLY A 92 -10.23 -11.41 -9.18
C GLY A 92 -10.16 -10.99 -7.72
N GLN A 93 -8.97 -10.67 -7.21
CA GLN A 93 -8.79 -10.16 -5.85
C GLN A 93 -9.18 -8.68 -5.78
N GLU A 94 -9.86 -8.31 -4.72
CA GLU A 94 -10.25 -6.92 -4.44
C GLU A 94 -9.20 -6.28 -3.53
N VAL A 95 -8.41 -5.36 -4.09
CA VAL A 95 -7.27 -4.75 -3.38
C VAL A 95 -7.53 -3.27 -3.13
N THR A 96 -7.41 -2.86 -1.87
CA THR A 96 -7.58 -1.47 -1.42
C THR A 96 -6.31 -1.00 -0.72
N TYR A 97 -5.88 0.23 -1.00
CA TYR A 97 -4.72 0.87 -0.39
C TYR A 97 -5.22 2.04 0.45
N ILE A 98 -5.09 1.91 1.76
CA ILE A 98 -5.71 2.78 2.75
C ILE A 98 -4.61 3.61 3.41
N THR A 99 -4.77 4.91 3.34
CA THR A 99 -3.90 5.88 4.01
C THR A 99 -4.68 6.80 4.92
N GLU A 100 -3.97 7.63 5.68
CA GLU A 100 -4.59 8.63 6.53
C GLU A 100 -5.40 9.66 5.74
N ARG A 101 -5.03 9.93 4.48
CA ARG A 101 -5.59 11.04 3.67
C ARG A 101 -6.34 10.63 2.41
N ALA A 102 -6.25 9.38 2.00
CA ALA A 102 -6.85 8.88 0.76
C ALA A 102 -6.98 7.35 0.78
N VAL A 103 -7.99 6.85 0.08
CA VAL A 103 -8.20 5.43 -0.17
C VAL A 103 -8.15 5.20 -1.68
N PHE A 104 -7.36 4.21 -2.10
CA PHE A 104 -7.22 3.86 -3.51
C PHE A 104 -7.66 2.43 -3.75
N ARG A 105 -8.17 2.17 -4.95
CA ARG A 105 -8.41 0.83 -5.47
C ARG A 105 -7.70 0.64 -6.79
N ARG A 106 -7.14 -0.56 -6.99
CA ARG A 106 -6.72 -1.00 -8.32
C ARG A 106 -7.87 -1.78 -8.95
N THR A 107 -8.33 -1.37 -10.13
CA THR A 107 -9.39 -2.05 -10.87
C THR A 107 -8.86 -2.84 -12.07
N ALA A 108 -9.69 -3.75 -12.59
CA ALA A 108 -9.36 -4.52 -13.80
C ALA A 108 -9.48 -3.68 -15.09
N PHE A 109 -10.27 -2.59 -15.05
CA PHE A 109 -10.61 -1.79 -16.22
C PHE A 109 -9.45 -0.93 -16.71
N HIS A 110 -8.58 -0.48 -15.81
CA HIS A 110 -7.43 0.34 -16.18
C HIS A 110 -6.21 0.10 -15.28
N ARG A 111 -5.02 0.41 -15.80
CA ARG A 111 -3.75 0.30 -15.06
C ARG A 111 -3.45 1.49 -14.15
N LYS A 112 -4.47 2.25 -13.74
CA LYS A 112 -4.36 3.38 -12.81
C LYS A 112 -5.07 3.04 -11.49
N PHE A 113 -4.77 3.79 -10.45
CA PHE A 113 -5.56 3.78 -9.23
C PHE A 113 -6.81 4.64 -9.40
N GLU A 114 -7.92 4.15 -8.86
CA GLU A 114 -9.11 4.95 -8.59
C GLU A 114 -8.99 5.47 -7.16
N CYS A 115 -9.16 6.77 -6.95
CA CYS A 115 -9.34 7.33 -5.61
C CYS A 115 -10.82 7.16 -5.24
N LEU A 116 -11.08 6.49 -4.13
CA LEU A 116 -12.43 6.26 -3.60
C LEU A 116 -12.89 7.42 -2.72
#